data_AF-A0A9P8DYE4-F1
#
_entry.id   AF-A0A9P8DYE4-F1
#
_cell.length_a   1.000
_cell.length_b   1.000
_cell.length_c   1.000
_cell.angle_alpha   90.00
_cell.angle_beta   90.00
_cell.angle_gamma   90.00
#
_symmetry.space_group_name_H-M   'P 1'
#
loop_
_entity.id
_entity.type
_entity.pdbx_description
1 polymer ?
#
loop_
_entity_poly.entity_id
_entity_poly.type
_entity_poly.pdbx_seq_one_letter_code
_entity_poly.pdbx_strand_id
1 'polypeptide(L)'
;MSFQERAQQHISQLDKELSKYPALNNFEQQSSVPKVYVVLGLGALYFFLIFFNIAGEFLVNFAGFIIPGYYSLEALFSQTKADDTHWLTYWVTYAFLTVLESAVNAVYWF
;
A
#
# COMPACT_ATOMS: atom_id res chain seq x y z
N MET A 1 -22.52 -21.75 6.40
CA MET A 1 -22.18 -20.31 6.40
C MET A 1 -22.62 -19.71 5.08
N SER A 2 -23.53 -18.74 5.12
CA SER A 2 -23.95 -17.99 3.94
C SER A 2 -22.81 -17.08 3.46
N PHE A 3 -22.86 -16.65 2.21
CA PHE A 3 -21.88 -15.71 1.64
C PHE A 3 -21.81 -14.39 2.45
N GLN A 4 -22.95 -13.93 2.97
CA GLN A 4 -23.05 -12.72 3.80
C GLN A 4 -22.31 -12.88 5.13
N GLU A 5 -22.42 -14.04 5.78
CA GLU A 5 -21.72 -14.33 7.03
C GLU A 5 -20.20 -14.33 6.84
N ARG A 6 -19.69 -14.88 5.72
CA ARG A 6 -18.26 -14.84 5.40
C ARG A 6 -17.77 -13.41 5.14
N ALA A 7 -18.54 -12.62 4.39
CA ALA A 7 -18.20 -11.23 4.13
C ALA A 7 -18.14 -10.42 5.44
N GLN A 8 -19.12 -10.59 6.33
CA GLN A 8 -19.12 -9.95 7.65
C GLN A 8 -17.94 -10.41 8.51
N GLN A 9 -17.59 -11.70 8.49
CA GLN A 9 -16.40 -12.19 9.19
C GLN A 9 -15.12 -11.50 8.72
N HIS A 10 -14.92 -11.33 7.41
CA HIS A 10 -13.76 -10.62 6.88
C HIS A 10 -13.75 -9.13 7.23
N ILE A 11 -14.91 -8.48 7.17
CA ILE A 11 -15.07 -7.07 7.58
C ILE A 11 -14.73 -6.90 9.06
N SER A 12 -15.20 -7.80 9.93
CA SER A 12 -14.90 -7.75 11.37
C SER A 12 -13.43 -8.05 11.68
N GLN A 13 -12.77 -8.92 10.91
CA GLN A 13 -11.33 -9.16 11.03
C GLN A 13 -10.53 -7.91 10.65
N LEU A 14 -10.88 -7.27 9.54
CA LEU A 14 -10.27 -6.02 9.10
C LEU A 14 -10.49 -4.90 10.12
N ASP A 15 -11.69 -4.79 10.68
CA ASP A 15 -11.98 -3.80 11.73
C ASP A 15 -11.08 -3.97 12.94
N LYS A 16 -10.88 -5.23 13.38
CA LYS A 16 -10.03 -5.56 14.51
C LYS A 16 -8.56 -5.23 14.26
N GLU A 17 -8.06 -5.50 13.05
CA GLU A 17 -6.69 -5.15 12.67
C GLU A 17 -6.49 -3.64 12.57
N LEU A 18 -7.45 -2.93 11.96
CA LEU A 18 -7.41 -1.47 11.85
C LEU A 18 -7.56 -0.78 13.21
N SER A 19 -8.24 -1.41 14.17
CA SER A 19 -8.38 -0.91 15.54
C SER A 19 -7.05 -0.85 16.30
N LYS A 20 -5.99 -1.52 15.82
CA LYS A 20 -4.65 -1.40 16.41
C LYS A 20 -4.03 -0.02 16.21
N TYR A 21 -4.53 0.76 15.25
CA TYR A 21 -4.03 2.09 14.93
C TYR A 21 -4.89 3.16 15.63
N PRO A 22 -4.38 3.85 16.68
CA PRO A 22 -5.17 4.82 17.45
C PRO A 22 -5.63 6.02 16.60
N ALA A 23 -4.88 6.38 15.56
CA ALA A 23 -5.27 7.41 14.60
C ALA A 23 -6.59 7.09 13.88
N LEU A 24 -6.80 5.83 13.50
CA LEU A 24 -8.03 5.39 12.82
C LEU A 24 -9.23 5.37 13.77
N ASN A 25 -9.02 4.98 15.03
CA ASN A 25 -10.08 4.99 16.04
C ASN A 25 -10.52 6.41 16.39
N ASN A 26 -9.59 7.36 16.48
CA ASN A 26 -9.92 8.77 16.69
C ASN A 26 -10.71 9.36 15.51
N PHE A 27 -10.37 8.94 14.28
CA PHE A 27 -11.08 9.35 13.07
C PHE A 27 -12.49 8.75 12.99
N GLU A 28 -12.66 7.50 13.41
CA GLU A 28 -13.97 6.86 13.54
C GLU A 28 -14.85 7.56 14.58
N GLN A 29 -14.29 7.93 15.75
CA GLN A 29 -15.01 8.68 16.79
C GLN A 29 -15.46 10.07 16.32
N GLN A 30 -14.69 10.75 15.47
CA GLN A 30 -15.05 12.06 14.95
C GLN A 30 -16.02 12.01 13.77
N SER A 31 -15.81 11.08 12.83
CA SER A 31 -16.65 11.01 11.62
C SER A 31 -17.92 10.18 11.79
N SER A 32 -18.01 9.36 12.86
CA SER A 32 -19.06 8.34 13.06
C SER A 32 -19.18 7.32 11.91
N VAL A 33 -18.20 7.27 11.01
CA VAL A 33 -18.13 6.30 9.91
C VAL A 33 -17.18 5.17 10.32
N PRO A 34 -17.58 3.89 10.17
CA PRO A 34 -16.69 2.78 10.51
C PRO A 34 -15.42 2.82 9.66
N LYS A 35 -14.26 2.76 10.33
CA LYS A 35 -12.93 2.86 9.73
C LYS A 35 -12.68 1.88 8.58
N VAL A 36 -13.25 0.67 8.65
CA VAL A 36 -13.13 -0.34 7.60
C VAL A 36 -13.69 0.16 6.27
N TYR A 37 -14.86 0.79 6.28
CA TYR A 37 -15.46 1.29 5.04
C TYR A 37 -14.68 2.44 4.44
N VAL A 38 -14.07 3.29 5.27
CA VAL A 38 -13.20 4.37 4.81
C VAL A 38 -11.94 3.80 4.15
N VAL A 39 -11.28 2.85 4.79
CA VAL A 39 -10.05 2.21 4.25
C VAL A 39 -10.36 1.44 2.97
N LEU A 40 -11.45 0.67 2.93
CA LEU A 40 -11.88 -0.04 1.73
C LEU A 40 -12.28 0.94 0.61
N GLY A 41 -12.97 2.04 0.93
CA GLY A 41 -13.35 3.07 -0.01
C GLY A 41 -12.13 3.77 -0.62
N LEU A 42 -11.14 4.14 0.19
CA LEU A 42 -9.89 4.73 -0.27
C LEU A 42 -9.08 3.73 -1.11
N GLY A 43 -8.99 2.47 -0.70
CA GLY A 43 -8.33 1.43 -1.48
C GLY A 43 -8.99 1.20 -2.84
N ALA A 44 -10.33 1.15 -2.87
CA ALA A 44 -11.10 1.02 -4.11
C ALA A 44 -10.93 2.25 -5.02
N LEU A 45 -10.95 3.46 -4.46
CA LEU A 45 -10.70 4.69 -5.21
C LEU A 45 -9.28 4.71 -5.78
N TYR A 46 -8.28 4.36 -4.97
CA TYR A 46 -6.89 4.30 -5.41
C TYR A 46 -6.69 3.28 -6.55
N PHE A 47 -7.27 2.08 -6.42
CA PHE A 47 -7.27 1.09 -7.49
C PHE A 47 -7.99 1.61 -8.76
N PHE A 48 -9.13 2.28 -8.59
CA PHE A 48 -9.87 2.88 -9.69
C PHE A 48 -9.02 3.93 -10.43
N LEU A 49 -8.34 4.82 -9.71
CA LEU A 49 -7.46 5.82 -10.33
C LEU A 49 -6.34 5.18 -11.16
N ILE A 50 -5.71 4.12 -10.63
CA ILE A 50 -4.68 3.35 -11.37
C ILE A 50 -5.29 2.68 -12.61
N PHE A 51 -6.46 2.05 -12.47
CA PHE A 51 -7.11 1.31 -13.56
C PHE A 51 -7.46 2.22 -14.74
N PHE A 52 -7.93 3.44 -14.48
CA PHE A 52 -8.20 4.45 -15.50
C PHE A 52 -6.96 5.25 -15.92
N ASN A 53 -5.77 4.87 -15.43
CA ASN A 53 -4.49 5.53 -15.66
C ASN A 53 -4.48 7.03 -15.24
N ILE A 54 -5.36 7.44 -14.32
CA ILE A 54 -5.40 8.80 -13.80
C ILE A 54 -4.26 8.94 -12.80
N ALA A 55 -3.19 9.64 -13.20
CA ALA A 55 -1.93 9.71 -12.46
C ALA A 55 -1.34 8.31 -12.13
N GLY A 56 -1.60 7.31 -12.99
CA GLY A 56 -1.28 5.90 -12.72
C GLY A 56 0.19 5.65 -12.41
N GLU A 57 1.11 6.19 -13.22
CA GLU A 57 2.55 6.09 -13.00
C GLU A 57 2.95 6.68 -11.64
N PHE A 58 2.46 7.88 -11.32
CA PHE A 58 2.74 8.52 -10.03
C PHE A 58 2.19 7.69 -8.86
N LEU A 59 0.94 7.22 -8.94
CA LEU A 59 0.33 6.45 -7.86
C LEU A 59 1.09 5.14 -7.63
N VAL A 60 1.37 4.37 -8.68
CA VAL A 60 2.08 3.09 -8.57
C VAL A 60 3.49 3.29 -8.02
N ASN A 61 4.24 4.27 -8.53
CA ASN A 61 5.56 4.61 -8.00
C ASN A 61 5.49 5.08 -6.53
N PHE A 62 4.47 5.85 -6.18
CA PHE A 62 4.28 6.33 -4.81
C PHE A 62 4.02 5.18 -3.83
N ALA A 63 3.17 4.20 -4.17
CA ALA A 63 2.97 3.01 -3.35
C ALA A 63 4.23 2.12 -3.29
N GLY A 64 4.91 1.95 -4.44
CA GLY A 64 6.18 1.22 -4.53
C GLY A 64 7.30 1.87 -3.71
N PHE A 65 7.25 3.18 -3.49
CA PHE A 65 8.22 3.88 -2.67
C PHE A 65 7.85 3.90 -1.18
N ILE A 66 6.61 4.26 -0.84
CA ILE A 66 6.26 4.64 0.54
C ILE A 66 6.17 3.45 1.50
N ILE A 67 5.64 2.30 1.05
CA ILE A 67 5.49 1.11 1.90
C ILE A 67 6.88 0.53 2.22
N PRO A 68 7.73 0.24 1.22
CA PRO A 68 9.07 -0.29 1.48
C PRO A 68 9.97 0.77 2.13
N GLY A 69 9.78 2.06 1.83
CA GLY A 69 10.49 3.16 2.46
C GLY A 69 10.26 3.22 3.96
N TYR A 70 9.01 3.11 4.42
CA TYR A 70 8.69 3.05 5.84
C TYR A 70 9.38 1.88 6.54
N TYR A 71 9.25 0.66 5.98
CA TYR A 71 9.88 -0.52 6.58
C TYR A 71 11.41 -0.51 6.47
N SER A 72 11.97 0.08 5.42
CA SER A 72 13.42 0.29 5.30
C SER A 72 13.94 1.21 6.40
N LEU A 73 13.20 2.28 6.74
CA LEU A 73 13.55 3.17 7.84
C LEU A 73 13.47 2.46 9.19
N GLU A 74 12.47 1.60 9.41
CA GLU A 74 12.41 0.77 10.62
C GLU A 74 13.57 -0.24 10.68
N ALA A 75 13.93 -0.86 9.55
CA ALA A 75 15.02 -1.82 9.46
C ALA A 75 16.38 -1.22 9.86
N LEU A 76 16.62 0.06 9.52
CA LEU A 76 17.85 0.78 9.92
C LEU A 76 18.05 0.85 11.44
N PHE A 77 16.98 0.78 12.22
CA PHE A 77 17.04 0.79 13.69
C PHE A 77 16.89 -0.60 14.31
N SER A 78 16.72 -1.63 13.47
CA SER A 78 16.66 -3.02 13.91
C SER A 78 18.06 -3.57 14.19
N GLN A 79 18.20 -4.52 15.11
CA GLN A 79 19.50 -5.16 15.40
C GLN A 79 19.85 -6.30 14.43
N THR A 80 18.93 -6.68 13.54
CA THR A 80 19.04 -7.91 12.75
C THR A 80 19.27 -7.59 11.28
N LYS A 81 20.37 -8.06 10.70
CA LYS A 81 20.75 -7.77 9.30
C LYS A 81 19.88 -8.44 8.22
N ALA A 82 18.92 -9.28 8.61
CA ALA A 82 18.05 -9.97 7.68
C ALA A 82 17.13 -8.98 6.94
N ASP A 83 16.56 -8.03 7.68
CA ASP A 83 15.62 -7.04 7.13
C ASP A 83 16.32 -6.11 6.13
N ASP A 84 17.56 -5.70 6.43
CA ASP A 84 18.39 -4.90 5.53
C ASP A 84 18.59 -5.58 4.16
N THR A 85 18.86 -6.88 4.17
CA THR A 85 19.11 -7.65 2.94
C THR A 85 17.85 -7.75 2.10
N HIS A 86 16.69 -7.93 2.73
CA HIS A 86 15.40 -7.97 2.04
C HIS A 86 15.04 -6.64 1.38
N TRP A 87 15.14 -5.54 2.12
CA TRP A 87 14.80 -4.22 1.59
C TRP A 87 15.81 -3.74 0.55
N LEU A 88 17.11 -4.03 0.73
CA LEU A 88 18.11 -3.73 -0.29
C LEU A 88 17.84 -4.50 -1.60
N THR A 89 17.48 -5.78 -1.50
CA THR A 89 17.11 -6.59 -2.67
C THR A 89 15.90 -5.97 -3.39
N TYR A 90 14.88 -5.56 -2.63
CA TYR A 90 13.73 -4.86 -3.18
C TYR A 90 14.14 -3.60 -3.95
N TRP A 91 14.95 -2.73 -3.35
CA TRP A 91 15.40 -1.48 -3.99
C TRP A 91 16.23 -1.72 -5.25
N VAL A 92 17.08 -2.74 -5.26
CA VAL A 92 17.87 -3.11 -6.44
C VAL A 92 16.96 -3.57 -7.58
N THR A 93 15.99 -4.46 -7.31
CA THR A 93 15.03 -4.91 -8.33
C THR A 93 14.13 -3.77 -8.80
N TYR A 94 13.65 -2.94 -7.89
CA TYR A 94 12.82 -1.78 -8.20
C TYR A 94 13.55 -0.81 -9.13
N ALA A 95 14.77 -0.40 -8.76
CA ALA A 95 15.58 0.50 -9.57
C ALA A 95 15.91 -0.07 -10.95
N PHE A 96 16.21 -1.37 -11.04
CA PHE A 96 16.44 -2.04 -12.33
C PHE A 96 15.21 -1.97 -13.24
N LEU A 97 14.02 -2.26 -12.71
CA LEU A 97 12.77 -2.19 -13.47
C LEU A 97 12.44 -0.75 -13.88
N THR A 98 12.64 0.23 -13.01
CA THR A 98 12.42 1.66 -13.34
C THR A 98 13.35 2.13 -14.45
N VAL A 99 14.63 1.73 -14.43
CA VAL A 99 15.58 2.05 -15.51
C VAL A 99 15.16 1.38 -16.83
N LEU A 100 14.73 0.13 -16.79
CA LEU A 100 14.22 -0.57 -17.98
C LEU A 100 12.96 0.10 -18.53
N GLU A 101 12.01 0.46 -17.68
CA GLU A 101 10.80 1.18 -18.07
C GLU A 101 11.15 2.52 -18.73
N SER A 102 12.08 3.28 -18.14
CA SER A 102 12.57 4.52 -18.72
C SER A 102 13.22 4.32 -20.10
N ALA A 103 14.02 3.26 -20.26
CA ALA A 103 14.64 2.93 -21.54
C ALA A 103 13.60 2.53 -22.61
N VAL A 104 12.59 1.74 -22.23
CA VAL A 104 11.48 1.35 -23.11
C VAL A 104 10.68 2.58 -23.53
N ASN A 105 10.31 3.45 -22.59
CA ASN A 105 9.59 4.70 -22.87
C ASN A 105 10.39 5.64 -23.78
N ALA A 106 11.72 5.71 -23.61
CA ALA A 106 12.58 6.50 -24.49
C ALA A 106 12.55 5.97 -25.93
N VAL A 107 12.58 4.65 -26.14
CA VAL A 107 12.50 4.04 -27.47
C VAL A 107 11.12 4.20 -28.10
N TYR A 108 10.03 4.08 -27.34
CA TYR A 108 8.67 4.29 -27.86
C TYR A 108 8.40 5.71 -28.37
N TRP A 109 9.18 6.70 -27.93
CA TRP A 109 9.08 8.09 -28.35
C TRP A 109 9.94 8.46 -29.56
N PHE A 110 10.81 7.55 -30.03
CA PHE A 110 11.60 7.66 -31.26
C PHE A 110 10.95 6.89 -32.41
#